data_AF-A0A9J5Z6V5-F1
#
_entry.id   AF-A0A9J5Z6V5-F1
#
_cell.length_a   1.000
_cell.length_b   1.000
_cell.length_c   1.000
_cell.angle_alpha   90.00
_cell.angle_beta   90.00
_cell.angle_gamma   90.00
#
_symmetry.space_group_name_H-M   'P 1'
#
loop_
_entity.id
_entity.type
_entity.pdbx_description
1 polymer ?
#
loop_
_entity_poly.entity_id
_entity_poly.type
_entity_poly.pdbx_seq_one_letter_code
_entity_poly.pdbx_strand_id
1 'polypeptide(L)' 'MEVSSLPISASLRAKLISGGYTSISSLFSVSHSDIARDLKISENEALEILRVASQRRGSGKI' A
#
# COMPACT_ATOMS: atom_id res chain seq x y z
N MET A 1 4.63 9.40 6.06
CA MET A 1 3.65 9.44 4.96
C MET A 1 2.66 8.31 5.19
N GLU A 2 1.39 8.64 5.38
CA GLU A 2 0.35 7.69 5.75
C GLU A 2 -0.30 7.06 4.51
N VAL A 3 -0.80 5.83 4.68
CA VAL A 3 -1.48 5.05 3.62
C VAL A 3 -2.83 5.68 3.26
N SER A 4 -3.39 6.47 4.17
CA SER A 4 -4.55 7.34 3.96
C SER A 4 -4.36 8.38 2.84
N SER A 5 -3.11 8.70 2.52
CA SER A 5 -2.74 9.68 1.50
C SER A 5 -2.61 9.06 0.10
N LEU A 6 -2.67 7.72 -0.03
CA LEU A 6 -2.54 7.06 -1.33
C LEU A 6 -3.79 7.29 -2.20
N PRO A 7 -3.64 7.60 -3.50
CA PRO A 7 -4.75 7.67 -4.45
C PRO A 7 -5.22 6.25 -4.83
N ILE A 8 -5.82 5.54 -3.88
CA ILE A 8 -6.37 4.19 -4.05
C ILE A 8 -7.85 4.16 -3.68
N SER A 9 -8.55 3.12 -4.12
CA SER A 9 -9.95 2.89 -3.76
C SER A 9 -10.13 2.82 -2.24
N ALA A 10 -11.24 3.39 -1.76
CA ALA A 10 -11.59 3.40 -0.34
C ALA A 10 -11.62 1.99 0.28
N SER A 11 -12.10 1.00 -0.47
CA SER A 11 -12.11 -0.41 -0.07
C SER A 11 -10.70 -0.96 0.18
N LEU A 12 -9.74 -0.60 -0.68
CA LEU A 12 -8.34 -1.03 -0.59
C LEU A 12 -7.64 -0.34 0.58
N ARG A 13 -7.92 0.95 0.79
CA ARG A 13 -7.47 1.71 1.96
C ARG A 13 -8.01 1.11 3.26
N ALA A 14 -9.27 0.73 3.31
CA ALA A 14 -9.86 0.08 4.49
C ALA A 14 -9.19 -1.26 4.80
N LYS A 15 -8.91 -2.07 3.76
CA LYS A 15 -8.14 -3.32 3.89
C LYS A 15 -6.75 -3.05 4.47
N LEU A 16 -6.01 -2.09 3.93
CA LEU A 16 -4.67 -1.73 4.41
C LEU A 16 -4.68 -1.33 5.89
N ILE A 17 -5.61 -0.46 6.29
CA ILE A 17 -5.76 -0.04 7.68
C ILE A 17 -6.13 -1.25 8.57
N SER A 18 -7.04 -2.11 8.11
CA SER A 18 -7.45 -3.31 8.83
C SER A 18 -6.32 -4.34 8.97
N GLY A 19 -5.39 -4.40 8.01
CA GLY A 19 -4.18 -5.23 8.06
C GLY A 19 -3.02 -4.58 8.84
N GLY A 20 -3.24 -3.43 9.48
CA GLY A 20 -2.20 -2.71 10.22
C GLY A 20 -1.21 -1.93 9.36
N TYR A 21 -1.40 -1.90 8.04
CA TYR A 21 -0.63 -1.07 7.11
C TYR A 21 -1.16 0.36 7.12
N THR A 22 -0.83 1.12 8.17
CA THR A 22 -1.21 2.53 8.33
C THR A 22 -0.16 3.51 7.79
N SER A 23 1.08 3.04 7.65
CA SER A 23 2.21 3.82 7.15
C SER A 23 2.79 3.24 5.85
N ILE A 24 3.14 4.12 4.89
CA ILE A 24 3.75 3.71 3.61
C ILE A 24 5.05 2.94 3.86
N SER A 25 5.82 3.29 4.88
CA SER A 25 7.05 2.56 5.23
C SER A 25 6.80 1.11 5.62
N SER A 26 5.65 0.81 6.24
CA SER A 26 5.28 -0.56 6.64
C SER A 26 5.02 -1.43 5.42
N LEU A 27 4.36 -0.87 4.39
CA LEU A 27 4.13 -1.55 3.11
C LEU A 27 5.42 -1.96 2.42
N PHE A 28 6.45 -1.10 2.47
CA PHE A 28 7.76 -1.41 1.89
C PHE A 28 8.62 -2.35 2.74
N SER A 29 8.22 -2.61 3.99
CA SER A 29 8.95 -3.52 4.88
C SER A 29 8.57 -4.98 4.67
N VAL A 30 7.49 -5.25 3.94
CA VAL A 30 6.96 -6.59 3.64
C VAL A 30 6.92 -6.82 2.13
N SER A 31 6.88 -8.09 1.70
CA SER A 31 6.75 -8.41 0.28
C SER A 31 5.31 -8.18 -0.22
N HIS A 32 5.16 -7.90 -1.51
CA HIS A 32 3.84 -7.78 -2.15
C HIS A 32 3.01 -9.06 -2.02
N SER A 33 3.64 -10.24 -2.06
CA SER A 33 2.93 -11.51 -1.85
C SER A 33 2.39 -11.65 -0.42
N ASP A 34 3.12 -11.15 0.59
CA ASP A 34 2.64 -11.11 1.97
C ASP A 34 1.47 -10.14 2.12
N ILE A 35 1.56 -8.94 1.53
CA ILE A 35 0.46 -7.97 1.48
C ILE A 35 -0.77 -8.57 0.81
N ALA A 36 -0.59 -9.26 -0.33
CA ALA A 36 -1.67 -9.91 -1.06
C ALA A 36 -2.40 -10.94 -0.19
N ARG A 37 -1.63 -11.75 0.53
CA ARG A 37 -2.15 -12.79 1.42
C ARG A 37 -2.86 -12.20 2.65
N ASP A 38 -2.27 -11.17 3.25
CA ASP A 38 -2.81 -10.50 4.44
C ASP A 38 -4.13 -9.77 4.14
N LEU A 39 -4.15 -9.02 3.02
CA LEU A 39 -5.31 -8.23 2.60
C LEU A 39 -6.37 -9.04 1.84
N LYS A 40 -6.09 -10.32 1.56
CA LYS A 40 -6.88 -11.20 0.70
C LYS A 40 -7.21 -10.53 -0.63
N ILE A 41 -6.18 -10.05 -1.31
CA ILE A 41 -6.23 -9.44 -2.64
C ILE A 41 -5.30 -10.19 -3.59
N SER A 42 -5.42 -9.93 -4.88
CA SER A 42 -4.50 -10.49 -5.87
C SER A 42 -3.10 -9.87 -5.74
N GLU A 43 -2.06 -10.62 -6.10
CA GLU A 43 -0.68 -10.09 -6.13
C GLU A 43 -0.54 -8.86 -7.03
N ASN A 44 -1.34 -8.77 -8.09
CA ASN A 44 -1.37 -7.60 -8.96
C ASN A 44 -1.86 -6.33 -8.23
N GLU A 45 -2.92 -6.45 -7.42
CA GLU A 45 -3.43 -5.35 -6.59
C GLU A 45 -2.39 -4.92 -5.54
N ALA A 46 -1.73 -5.90 -4.90
CA ALA A 46 -0.66 -5.60 -3.96
C ALA A 46 0.54 -4.89 -4.62
N LEU A 47 0.91 -5.31 -5.84
CA LEU A 47 1.95 -4.67 -6.64
C LEU A 47 1.56 -3.24 -7.03
N GLU A 48 0.30 -3.00 -7.39
CA GLU A 48 -0.22 -1.68 -7.69
C GLU A 48 -0.17 -0.75 -6.47
N ILE A 49 -0.56 -1.23 -5.29
CA ILE A 49 -0.42 -0.49 -4.02
C ILE A 49 1.03 -0.06 -3.81
N LEU A 50 1.99 -0.98 -3.97
CA LEU A 50 3.41 -0.66 -3.80
C LEU A 50 3.91 0.33 -4.85
N ARG A 51 3.45 0.23 -6.11
CA ARG A 51 3.78 1.22 -7.15
C ARG A 51 3.29 2.61 -6.79
N VAL A 52 2.01 2.74 -6.44
CA VAL A 52 1.38 4.00 -6.06
C VAL A 52 2.06 4.58 -4.80
N ALA A 53 2.36 3.71 -3.82
CA ALA A 53 3.07 4.09 -2.62
C ALA A 53 4.52 4.54 -2.91
N SER A 54 5.18 3.94 -3.90
CA SER A 54 6.54 4.30 -4.32
C SER A 54 6.56 5.65 -5.02
N GLN A 55 5.58 5.89 -5.90
CA GLN A 55 5.39 7.20 -6.56
C GLN A 55 5.14 8.29 -5.53
N ARG A 56 4.33 8.03 -4.50
CA ARG A 56 4.12 8.94 -3.36
C ARG A 56 5.41 9.16 -2.57
N ARG A 57 6.17 8.10 -2.26
CA ARG A 57 7.46 8.21 -1.55
C ARG A 57 8.51 9.00 -2.35
N GLY A 58 8.49 8.88 -3.68
CA GLY A 58 9.39 9.56 -4.60
C GLY A 58 8.94 10.97 -5.02
N SER A 59 7.67 11.33 -4.82
CA SER A 59 7.10 12.64 -5.17
C SER A 59 7.60 13.82 -4.30
N GLY A 60 8.65 13.63 -3.51
CA GLY A 60 9.40 14.69 -2.84
C GLY A 60 10.54 15.28 -3.68
N LYS A 61 10.50 15.16 -5.01
CA LYS A 61 11.58 15.64 -5.88
C LYS A 61 11.04 16.17 -7.21
N ILE A 62 10.47 17.39 -7.21
CA ILE A 62 11.04 18.66 -7.72
C ILE A 62 10.03 19.79 -7.50
#